data_AF-A0A399YGX1-F1
#
_entry.id   AF-A0A399YGX1-F1
#
_cell.length_a   1.000
_cell.length_b   1.000
_cell.length_c   1.000
_cell.angle_alpha   90.00
_cell.angle_beta   90.00
_cell.angle_gamma   90.00
#
_symmetry.space_group_name_H-M   'P 1'
#
loop_
_entity.id
_entity.type
_entity.pdbx_description
1 polymer ?
#
loop_
_entity_poly.entity_id
_entity_poly.type
_entity_poly.pdbx_seq_one_letter_code
_entity_poly.pdbx_strand_id
1 'polypeptide(L)' 'MTTLYVRDVPPEVTRTLKERAAAEGKSLSSYVAAELTRLASRPTNAEIVERLRQLDSSEGPTSTDIVEALEQSRR' A
#
# COMPACT_ATOMS: atom_id res chain seq x y z
N MET A 1 6.23 11.63 -16.32
CA MET A 1 6.99 10.51 -15.75
C MET A 1 8.12 11.08 -14.92
N THR A 2 8.37 10.52 -13.73
CA THR A 2 9.42 10.96 -12.82
C THR A 2 10.50 9.89 -12.75
N THR A 3 11.77 10.30 -12.81
CA THR A 3 12.92 9.38 -12.73
C THR A 3 13.46 9.38 -11.30
N LEU A 4 13.68 8.18 -10.74
CA LEU A 4 14.29 7.99 -9.43
C LEU A 4 15.71 7.41 -9.60
N TYR A 5 16.70 8.08 -8.99
CA TYR A 5 18.06 7.57 -8.89
C TYR A 5 18.30 7.03 -7.47
N VAL A 6 18.56 5.72 -7.37
CA VAL A 6 18.88 5.07 -6.09
C VAL A 6 20.38 4.84 -6.03
N ARG A 7 21.03 5.40 -5.02
CA ARG A 7 22.48 5.27 -4.79
C ARG A 7 22.77 4.17 -3.78
N ASP A 8 24.00 3.68 -3.81
CA ASP A 8 24.56 2.75 -2.82
C ASP A 8 23.75 1.46 -2.66
N VAL A 9 23.18 0.95 -3.76
CA VAL A 9 22.48 -0.34 -3.77
C VAL A 9 23.52 -1.47 -3.74
N PRO A 10 23.46 -2.37 -2.75
CA PRO A 10 24.42 -3.46 -2.67
C PRO A 10 24.40 -4.35 -3.92
N PRO A 11 25.56 -4.87 -4.38
CA PRO A 11 25.64 -5.68 -5.60
C PRO A 11 24.73 -6.91 -5.59
N GLU A 12 24.59 -7.56 -4.44
CA GLU A 12 23.75 -8.75 -4.23
C GLU A 12 22.25 -8.44 -4.38
N VAL A 13 21.82 -7.25 -3.97
CA VAL A 13 20.45 -6.77 -4.16
C VAL A 13 20.20 -6.57 -5.65
N THR A 14 21.11 -5.88 -6.34
CA THR A 14 21.01 -5.64 -7.77
C THR A 14 20.97 -6.95 -8.57
N ARG A 15 21.79 -7.95 -8.20
CA ARG A 15 21.77 -9.28 -8.82
C ARG A 15 20.41 -9.96 -8.65
N THR A 16 19.90 -10.00 -7.43
CA THR A 16 18.60 -10.62 -7.12
C THR A 16 17.45 -9.95 -7.89
N LEU A 17 17.44 -8.62 -7.97
CA LEU A 17 16.41 -7.88 -8.71
C LEU A 17 16.48 -8.13 -10.22
N LYS A 18 17.69 -8.26 -10.78
CA LYS A 18 17.89 -8.61 -12.20
C LYS A 18 17.35 -10.00 -12.51
N GLU A 19 17.63 -10.99 -11.68
CA GLU A 19 17.13 -12.36 -11.83
C GLU A 19 15.60 -12.41 -11.80
N ARG A 20 14.97 -11.70 -10.85
CA ARG A 20 13.51 -11.59 -10.76
C ARG A 20 12.90 -10.86 -11.95
N ALA A 21 13.50 -9.76 -12.38
CA ALA A 21 13.05 -9.03 -13.56
C ALA A 21 13.08 -9.91 -14.82
N ALA A 22 14.17 -10.67 -15.01
CA ALA A 22 14.30 -11.60 -16.12
C ALA A 22 13.27 -12.74 -16.07
N ALA A 23 12.99 -13.30 -14.88
CA ALA A 23 11.96 -14.32 -14.69
C ALA A 23 10.55 -13.82 -15.06
N GLU A 24 10.28 -12.52 -14.90
CA GLU A 24 9.02 -11.89 -15.30
C GLU A 24 9.03 -11.30 -16.72
N GLY A 25 10.12 -11.45 -17.48
CA GLY A 25 10.25 -10.88 -18.83
C GLY A 25 10.27 -9.34 -18.85
N LYS A 26 10.68 -8.70 -17.76
CA LYS A 26 10.71 -7.24 -17.59
C LYS A 26 12.14 -6.71 -17.61
N SER A 27 12.31 -5.46 -18.04
CA SER A 27 13.55 -4.74 -17.75
C SER A 27 13.69 -4.50 -16.25
N LEU A 28 14.92 -4.38 -15.74
CA LEU A 28 15.16 -4.09 -14.32
C LEU A 28 14.44 -2.82 -13.86
N SER A 29 14.47 -1.75 -14.68
CA SER A 29 13.81 -0.48 -14.36
C SER A 29 12.29 -0.63 -14.29
N SER A 30 11.69 -1.37 -15.22
CA SER A 30 10.24 -1.64 -15.21
C SER A 30 9.83 -2.48 -14.01
N TYR A 31 10.60 -3.52 -13.69
CA TYR A 31 10.38 -4.37 -12.53
C TYR A 31 10.44 -3.56 -11.22
N VAL A 32 11.51 -2.79 -11.00
CA VAL A 32 11.68 -1.98 -9.79
C VAL A 32 10.60 -0.90 -9.68
N ALA A 33 10.23 -0.24 -10.79
CA ALA A 33 9.15 0.75 -10.77
C ALA A 33 7.81 0.11 -10.37
N ALA A 34 7.51 -1.10 -10.83
CA ALA A 34 6.32 -1.83 -10.43
C ALA A 34 6.34 -2.20 -8.94
N GLU A 35 7.48 -2.66 -8.42
CA GLU A 35 7.62 -2.95 -6.98
C GLU A 35 7.47 -1.69 -6.11
N LEU A 36 8.07 -0.57 -6.51
CA LEU A 36 7.91 0.71 -5.81
C LEU A 36 6.47 1.22 -5.85
N THR A 37 5.78 1.03 -6.98
CA THR A 37 4.34 1.35 -7.10
C THR A 37 3.51 0.50 -6.15
N ARG A 38 3.81 -0.80 -6.07
CA ARG A 38 3.14 -1.72 -5.16
C ARG A 38 3.39 -1.34 -3.70
N LEU A 39 4.62 -0.99 -3.35
CA LEU A 39 4.99 -0.50 -2.03
C LEU A 39 4.21 0.77 -1.66
N ALA A 40 4.12 1.73 -2.58
CA ALA A 40 3.43 3.00 -2.36
C ALA A 40 1.89 2.90 -2.41
N SER A 41 1.34 1.82 -2.97
CA SER A 41 -0.12 1.67 -3.14
C SER A 41 -0.87 1.44 -1.82
N ARG A 42 -0.17 1.04 -0.75
CA ARG A 42 -0.76 0.80 0.57
C ARG A 42 -0.21 1.81 1.58
N PRO A 43 -1.08 2.56 2.26
CA PRO A 43 -0.63 3.46 3.33
C PRO A 43 -0.07 2.63 4.49
N THR A 44 0.93 3.19 5.15
CA THR A 44 1.45 2.68 6.41
C THR A 44 0.41 2.86 7.52
N ASN A 45 0.54 2.08 8.61
CA ASN A 45 -0.33 2.24 9.78
C ASN A 45 -0.27 3.66 10.36
N ALA A 46 0.90 4.30 10.33
CA ALA A 46 1.06 5.67 10.80
C ALA A 46 0.24 6.65 9.96
N GLU A 47 0.29 6.52 8.62
CA GLU A 47 -0.51 7.34 7.71
C GLU A 47 -2.01 7.08 7.86
N ILE A 48 -2.41 5.81 8.09
CA ILE A 48 -3.81 5.46 8.36
C ILE A 48 -4.29 6.16 9.65
N VAL A 49 -3.53 6.04 10.74
CA VAL A 49 -3.89 6.65 12.02
C VAL A 49 -3.99 8.16 11.89
N GLU A 50 -3.04 8.80 11.22
CA GLU A 50 -3.08 10.24 11.00
C GLU A 50 -4.31 10.66 10.18
N ARG A 51 -4.63 9.91 9.12
CA ARG A 51 -5.86 10.14 8.34
C ARG A 51 -7.12 9.96 9.17
N LEU A 52 -7.16 8.96 10.06
CA LEU A 52 -8.30 8.73 10.96
C LEU A 52 -8.49 9.86 11.97
N ARG A 53 -7.41 10.45 12.49
CA ARG A 53 -7.53 11.63 13.39
C ARG A 53 -8.11 12.85 12.70
N GLN A 54 -7.87 12.99 11.39
CA GLN A 54 -8.36 14.11 10.59
C GLN A 54 -9.78 13.89 10.07
N LEU A 55 -10.30 12.65 10.13
CA LEU A 55 -11.65 12.33 9.72
C LEU A 55 -12.64 12.77 10.79
N ASP A 56 -13.51 13.72 10.45
CA ASP A 56 -14.67 14.03 11.26
C ASP A 56 -15.61 12.82 11.28
N SER A 57 -15.75 12.23 12.46
CA SER A 57 -16.54 11.01 12.68
C SER A 57 -17.95 11.32 13.15
N SER A 58 -18.33 12.60 13.23
CA SER A 58 -19.63 13.03 13.77
C SER A 58 -20.82 12.59 12.93
N GLU A 59 -20.65 12.39 11.62
CA GLU A 59 -21.67 11.84 10.72
C GLU A 59 -21.60 10.30 10.60
N GLY A 60 -20.73 9.65 11.36
CA GLY A 60 -20.61 8.20 11.38
C GLY A 60 -21.78 7.50 12.10
N PRO A 61 -22.04 6.22 11.80
CA PRO A 61 -23.07 5.45 12.49
C PRO A 61 -22.75 5.33 13.98
N THR A 62 -23.77 5.53 14.80
CA THR A 62 -23.66 5.38 16.25
C THR A 62 -23.61 3.91 16.64
N SER A 63 -23.18 3.62 17.87
CA SER A 63 -23.25 2.26 18.42
C SER A 63 -24.66 1.68 18.37
N THR A 64 -25.69 2.51 18.54
CA THR A 64 -27.09 2.10 18.46
C THR A 64 -27.44 1.66 17.04
N ASP A 65 -27.07 2.44 16.03
CA ASP A 65 -27.33 2.13 14.62
C ASP A 65 -26.66 0.80 14.22
N ILE A 66 -25.44 0.56 14.73
CA ILE A 66 -24.68 -0.67 14.47
C ILE A 66 -25.38 -1.88 15.10
N VAL A 67 -25.82 -1.78 16.36
CA VAL A 67 -26.50 -2.88 17.05
C VAL A 67 -27.84 -3.20 16.37
N GLU A 68 -28.61 -2.18 15.99
CA GLU A 68 -29.87 -2.38 15.30
C GLU A 68 -29.67 -3.07 13.94
N ALA A 69 -28.69 -2.65 13.15
CA ALA A 69 -28.36 -3.29 11.88
C ALA A 69 -27.96 -4.76 12.06
N LEU A 70 -27.22 -5.10 13.12
CA LEU A 70 -26.84 -6.48 13.44
C LEU A 70 -28.03 -7.35 13.84
N GLU A 71 -29.00 -6.80 14.57
CA GLU A 71 -30.23 -7.52 14.93
C GLU A 71 -31.11 -7.79 13.71
N GLN A 72 -31.23 -6.81 12.82
CA GLN A 72 -31.99 -6.95 11.57
C GLN A 72 -31.37 -8.03 10.65
N SER A 73 -30.04 -8.11 10.57
CA SER A 73 -29.35 -9.13 9.75
C SER A 73 -29.52 -10.56 10.27
N ARG A 74 -29.93 -10.77 11.53
CA ARG A 74 -30.12 -12.09 12.14
C ARG A 74 -31.56 -12.62 12.00
N ARG A 75 -32.49 -11.82 11.47
CA ARG A 75 -33.89 -12.21 11.24
C ARG A 75 -34.12 -12.77 9.85
#